data_AF-A0A9W4M3D4-F1
#
_entry.id   AF-A0A9W4M3D4-F1
#
_cell.length_a   1.000
_cell.length_b   1.000
_cell.length_c   1.000
_cell.angle_alpha   90.00
_cell.angle_beta   90.00
_cell.angle_gamma   90.00
#
_symmetry.space_group_name_H-M   'P 1'
#
loop_
_entity.id
_entity.type
_entity.pdbx_description
1 polymer ?
#
loop_
_entity_poly.entity_id
_entity_poly.type
_entity_poly.pdbx_seq_one_letter_code
_entity_poly.pdbx_strand_id
1 'polypeptide(L)'
;MAISLSKLKSTKSRKPPIIVLYGVDGVGKTSLAAEFPDPIYLQTAGESPPSDVELATPGTIETYGDMLDAIGELLTQPHDFKTVIIDSLDGFEPLLQRATAQRIGADSIDSNEKGSPASYGRGYSEADNEWNDYLSGLAELAAQGIGVVQLAHPDIVRFDSPTSDPYSRYSLKLHKRANALVRERADIVGFINYRVTLKTADAGFNKKVTHGESGGDRQIHLEERAGFVAKNRYNMPPSVPYKKGQGYSELSKYFPAPAGVANDNDIAEAA
;
A
#
# COMPACT_ATOMS: atom_id res chain seq x y z
N MET A 1 -3.35 6.88 -36.39
CA MET A 1 -1.89 6.68 -36.54
C MET A 1 -1.59 5.21 -36.26
N ALA A 2 -1.07 4.47 -37.23
CA ALA A 2 -0.73 3.05 -37.03
C ALA A 2 0.55 2.93 -36.20
N ILE A 3 0.54 2.06 -35.18
CA ILE A 3 1.74 1.74 -34.39
C ILE A 3 2.72 1.03 -35.33
N SER A 4 3.94 1.56 -35.44
CA SER A 4 5.02 1.01 -36.28
C SER A 4 6.10 0.39 -35.42
N LEU A 5 6.32 -0.92 -35.57
CA LEU A 5 7.30 -1.68 -34.79
C LEU A 5 8.75 -1.28 -35.08
N SER A 6 9.01 -0.54 -36.17
CA SER A 6 10.34 0.01 -36.46
C SER A 6 10.65 1.32 -35.70
N LYS A 7 9.69 1.84 -34.92
CA LYS A 7 9.83 3.05 -34.08
C LYS A 7 9.64 2.76 -32.59
N LEU A 8 9.84 1.51 -32.18
CA LEU A 8 9.75 1.14 -30.77
C LEU A 8 10.81 1.90 -29.98
N LYS A 9 10.38 2.60 -28.93
CA LYS A 9 11.26 3.16 -27.90
C LYS A 9 11.19 2.24 -26.69
N SER A 10 12.36 1.82 -26.18
CA SER A 10 12.44 1.22 -24.86
C SER A 10 12.06 2.28 -23.82
N THR A 11 11.22 1.92 -22.85
CA THR A 11 10.81 2.82 -21.76
C THR A 11 10.96 2.10 -20.43
N LYS A 12 11.66 2.75 -19.49
CA LYS A 12 11.67 2.38 -18.07
C LYS A 12 10.87 3.46 -17.33
N SER A 13 9.93 3.06 -16.48
CA SER A 13 9.21 4.02 -15.64
C SER A 13 10.18 4.71 -14.68
N ARG A 14 10.17 6.04 -14.66
CA ARG A 14 10.98 6.87 -13.73
C ARG A 14 10.11 7.59 -12.69
N LYS A 15 8.84 7.22 -12.61
CA LYS A 15 7.90 7.79 -11.66
C LYS A 15 8.24 7.33 -10.23
N PRO A 16 8.05 8.17 -9.21
CA PRO A 16 8.03 7.73 -7.83
C PRO A 16 7.06 6.56 -7.62
N PRO A 17 7.34 5.68 -6.66
CA PRO A 17 6.53 4.48 -6.45
C PRO A 17 5.16 4.81 -5.85
N ILE A 18 4.16 4.00 -6.21
CA ILE A 18 2.94 3.84 -5.42
C ILE A 18 3.13 2.64 -4.50
N ILE A 19 3.17 2.91 -3.19
CA ILE A 19 3.48 1.93 -2.15
C ILE A 19 2.24 1.68 -1.32
N VAL A 20 2.00 0.42 -0.97
CA VAL A 20 1.09 0.00 0.10
C VAL A 20 1.91 -0.65 1.19
N LEU A 21 1.85 -0.12 2.41
CA LEU A 21 2.48 -0.69 3.59
C LEU A 21 1.42 -1.16 4.56
N TYR A 22 1.46 -2.44 4.92
CA TYR A 22 0.51 -3.00 5.87
C TYR A 22 1.21 -3.90 6.88
N GLY A 23 0.64 -4.03 8.07
CA GLY A 23 1.31 -4.69 9.18
C GLY A 23 0.61 -4.44 10.50
N VAL A 24 0.92 -5.30 11.48
CA VAL A 24 0.30 -5.28 12.80
C VAL A 24 0.45 -3.94 13.52
N ASP A 25 -0.41 -3.69 14.49
CA ASP A 25 -0.43 -2.42 15.22
C ASP A 25 0.90 -2.16 15.94
N GLY A 26 1.31 -0.89 15.98
CA GLY A 26 2.56 -0.48 16.63
C GLY A 26 3.85 -0.90 15.89
N VAL A 27 3.77 -1.58 14.74
CA VAL A 27 4.95 -1.99 13.95
C VAL A 27 5.67 -0.81 13.27
N GLY A 28 5.09 0.39 13.31
CA GLY A 28 5.71 1.63 12.82
C GLY A 28 5.43 1.96 11.35
N LYS A 29 4.25 1.61 10.83
CA LYS A 29 3.80 1.95 9.46
C LYS A 29 3.88 3.46 9.19
N THR A 30 3.21 4.25 10.02
CA THR A 30 3.18 5.72 9.92
C THR A 30 4.55 6.34 10.16
N SER A 31 5.34 5.79 11.10
CA SER A 31 6.73 6.23 11.29
C SER A 31 7.60 6.01 10.05
N LEU A 32 7.46 4.88 9.36
CA LEU A 32 8.17 4.61 8.12
C LEU A 32 7.70 5.54 7.00
N ALA A 33 6.39 5.74 6.86
CA ALA A 33 5.84 6.64 5.85
C ALA A 33 6.33 8.09 6.03
N ALA A 34 6.46 8.54 7.29
CA ALA A 34 6.99 9.86 7.62
C ALA A 34 8.47 10.06 7.29
N GLU A 35 9.23 8.99 7.03
CA GLU A 35 10.64 9.10 6.60
C GLU A 35 10.77 9.46 5.11
N PHE A 36 9.66 9.47 4.35
CA PHE A 36 9.67 9.84 2.93
C PHE A 36 9.85 11.36 2.76
N PRO A 37 10.36 11.83 1.60
CA PRO A 37 10.63 13.25 1.38
C PRO A 37 9.35 14.09 1.40
N ASP A 38 9.41 15.22 2.12
CA ASP A 38 8.38 16.26 2.24
C ASP A 38 6.94 15.71 2.19
N PRO A 39 6.53 14.92 3.20
CA PRO A 39 5.26 14.21 3.16
C PRO A 39 4.09 15.11 3.57
N ILE A 40 2.96 14.96 2.89
CA ILE A 40 1.64 15.39 3.37
C ILE A 40 0.86 14.16 3.87
N TYR A 41 0.17 14.31 4.98
CA TYR A 41 -0.51 13.23 5.69
C TYR A 41 -2.03 13.39 5.63
N LEU A 42 -2.69 12.47 4.92
CA LEU A 42 -4.13 12.38 4.77
C LEU A 42 -4.65 11.29 5.71
N GLN A 43 -5.07 11.70 6.90
CA GLN A 43 -5.54 10.78 7.95
C GLN A 43 -7.04 10.58 7.88
N THR A 44 -7.50 9.34 8.04
CA THR A 44 -8.91 8.99 8.23
C THR A 44 -9.26 9.00 9.72
N ALA A 45 -10.55 9.03 10.03
CA ALA A 45 -11.01 9.08 11.42
C ALA A 45 -10.44 7.94 12.28
N GLY A 46 -9.76 8.30 13.38
CA GLY A 46 -9.13 7.35 14.31
C GLY A 46 -7.62 7.19 14.11
N GLU A 47 -7.07 7.66 12.98
CA GLU A 47 -5.63 7.67 12.72
C GLU A 47 -5.01 8.99 13.19
N SER A 48 -3.75 8.92 13.61
CA SER A 48 -2.99 10.11 14.04
C SER A 48 -1.48 9.88 13.90
N PRO A 49 -0.68 10.94 13.70
CA PRO A 49 0.77 10.81 13.69
C PRO A 49 1.29 10.27 15.03
N PRO A 50 2.41 9.51 15.03
CA PRO A 50 3.12 9.17 16.25
C PRO A 50 3.55 10.44 17.02
N SER A 51 3.64 10.36 18.36
CA SER A 51 3.95 11.50 19.23
C SER A 51 5.30 12.17 18.97
N ASP A 52 6.22 11.50 18.28
CA ASP A 52 7.56 11.97 17.98
C ASP A 52 7.76 12.31 16.49
N VAL A 53 6.66 12.40 15.73
CA VAL A 53 6.66 12.73 14.31
C VAL A 53 5.66 13.84 14.05
N GLU A 54 6.13 14.91 13.40
CA GLU A 54 5.28 16.00 12.92
C GLU A 54 5.01 15.80 11.42
N LEU A 55 3.73 15.83 11.02
CA LEU A 55 3.29 15.67 9.64
C LEU A 55 2.33 16.79 9.27
N ALA A 56 2.59 17.46 8.14
CA ALA A 56 1.66 18.42 7.57
C ALA A 56 0.38 17.70 7.13
N THR A 57 -0.78 18.21 7.52
CA THR A 57 -2.07 17.60 7.20
C THR A 57 -3.12 18.68 6.94
N PRO A 58 -4.02 18.51 5.96
CA PRO A 58 -5.18 19.37 5.78
C PRO A 58 -6.27 19.12 6.83
N GLY A 59 -6.09 18.13 7.70
CA GLY A 59 -7.09 17.66 8.66
C GLY A 59 -7.52 16.22 8.37
N THR A 60 -8.53 15.78 9.11
CA THR A 60 -9.09 14.43 8.97
C THR A 60 -9.98 14.34 7.73
N ILE A 61 -9.77 13.30 6.93
CA ILE A 61 -10.64 12.90 5.82
C ILE A 61 -11.88 12.23 6.41
N GLU A 62 -13.05 12.84 6.20
CA GLU A 62 -14.34 12.35 6.71
C GLU A 62 -15.26 11.83 5.60
N THR A 63 -14.98 12.20 4.35
CA THR A 63 -15.73 11.75 3.17
C THR A 63 -14.84 11.29 2.03
N TYR A 64 -15.42 10.57 1.07
CA TYR A 64 -14.76 10.24 -0.19
C TYR A 64 -14.38 11.50 -0.99
N GLY A 65 -15.23 12.53 -0.94
CA GLY A 65 -15.00 13.82 -1.59
C GLY A 65 -13.75 14.50 -1.05
N ASP A 66 -13.59 14.55 0.27
CA ASP A 66 -12.42 15.18 0.91
C ASP A 66 -11.10 14.56 0.43
N MET A 67 -11.07 13.24 0.23
CA MET A 67 -9.89 12.55 -0.32
C MET A 67 -9.61 12.94 -1.77
N LEU A 68 -10.64 12.98 -2.62
CA LEU A 68 -10.49 13.41 -4.01
C LEU A 68 -10.10 14.88 -4.12
N ASP A 69 -10.65 15.73 -3.27
CA ASP A 69 -10.32 17.16 -3.20
C ASP A 69 -8.86 17.34 -2.78
N ALA A 70 -8.39 16.62 -1.76
CA ALA A 70 -6.99 16.64 -1.35
C ALA A 70 -6.04 16.17 -2.47
N ILE A 71 -6.41 15.12 -3.22
CA ILE A 71 -5.66 14.67 -4.40
C ILE A 71 -5.68 15.75 -5.50
N GLY A 72 -6.84 16.38 -5.75
CA GLY A 72 -7.00 17.45 -6.74
C GLY A 72 -6.17 18.69 -6.41
N GLU A 73 -6.12 19.09 -5.14
CA GLU A 73 -5.26 20.17 -4.64
C GLU A 73 -3.78 19.87 -4.92
N LEU A 74 -3.31 18.66 -4.60
CA LEU A 74 -1.94 18.22 -4.89
C LEU A 74 -1.62 18.12 -6.40
N LEU A 75 -2.63 18.00 -7.25
CA LEU A 75 -2.45 17.93 -8.71
C LEU A 75 -2.48 19.30 -9.39
N THR A 76 -3.05 20.31 -8.74
CA THR A 76 -3.40 21.59 -9.41
C THR A 76 -2.83 22.82 -8.74
N GLN A 77 -2.58 22.81 -7.43
CA GLN A 77 -2.03 23.94 -6.71
C GLN A 77 -0.51 23.86 -6.54
N PRO A 78 0.20 25.00 -6.48
CA PRO A 78 1.62 25.03 -6.15
C PRO A 78 1.88 24.57 -4.72
N HIS A 79 2.78 23.61 -4.54
CA HIS A 79 3.24 23.15 -3.22
C HIS A 79 4.63 22.50 -3.33
N ASP A 80 5.26 22.25 -2.19
CA ASP A 80 6.59 21.63 -2.14
C ASP A 80 6.57 20.11 -1.87
N PHE A 81 5.42 19.55 -1.43
CA PHE A 81 5.28 18.13 -1.08
C PHE A 81 5.80 17.18 -2.17
N LYS A 82 6.52 16.14 -1.74
CA LYS A 82 7.07 15.09 -2.61
C LYS A 82 6.45 13.73 -2.38
N THR A 83 5.71 13.56 -1.28
CA THR A 83 5.02 12.31 -0.94
C THR A 83 3.64 12.60 -0.36
N VAL A 84 2.64 11.83 -0.76
CA VAL A 84 1.35 11.77 -0.05
C VAL A 84 1.26 10.47 0.75
N ILE A 85 0.91 10.59 2.02
CA ILE A 85 0.63 9.47 2.92
C ILE A 85 -0.87 9.39 3.10
N ILE A 86 -1.43 8.18 2.94
CA ILE A 86 -2.86 7.91 3.11
C ILE A 86 -3.00 6.91 4.23
N ASP A 87 -3.50 7.35 5.39
CA ASP A 87 -3.59 6.55 6.61
C ASP A 87 -5.03 6.54 7.13
N SER A 88 -5.81 5.47 6.96
CA SER A 88 -5.48 4.18 6.38
C SER A 88 -6.50 3.80 5.31
N LEU A 89 -6.14 2.86 4.43
CA LEU A 89 -7.04 2.33 3.42
C LEU A 89 -8.26 1.65 4.04
N ASP A 90 -8.09 0.98 5.19
CA ASP A 90 -9.20 0.34 5.90
C ASP A 90 -10.10 1.35 6.64
N GLY A 91 -9.59 2.55 6.96
CA GLY A 91 -10.42 3.70 7.35
C GLY A 91 -11.09 4.42 6.17
N PHE A 92 -10.46 4.41 4.99
CA PHE A 92 -10.96 5.08 3.78
C PHE A 92 -12.05 4.27 3.06
N GLU A 93 -11.92 2.94 3.00
CA GLU A 93 -12.86 2.06 2.30
C GLU A 93 -14.34 2.29 2.71
N PRO A 94 -14.68 2.41 4.01
CA PRO A 94 -16.05 2.73 4.42
C PRO A 94 -16.57 4.08 3.90
N LEU A 95 -15.71 5.09 3.78
CA LEU A 95 -16.09 6.41 3.26
C LEU A 95 -16.45 6.32 1.77
N LEU A 96 -15.62 5.60 1.03
CA LEU A 96 -15.84 5.29 -0.39
C LEU A 96 -17.11 4.46 -0.60
N GLN A 97 -17.32 3.42 0.20
CA GLN A 97 -18.52 2.58 0.14
C GLN A 97 -19.79 3.37 0.46
N ARG A 98 -19.74 4.33 1.39
CA ARG A 98 -20.86 5.25 1.67
C ARG A 98 -21.17 6.14 0.47
N ALA A 99 -20.15 6.73 -0.15
CA ALA A 99 -20.33 7.53 -1.36
C ALA A 99 -20.94 6.71 -2.51
N THR A 100 -20.48 5.46 -2.66
CA THR A 100 -21.04 4.53 -3.65
C THR A 100 -22.51 4.22 -3.38
N ALA A 101 -22.86 3.88 -2.14
CA ALA A 101 -24.24 3.58 -1.75
C ALA A 101 -25.16 4.77 -2.06
N GLN A 102 -24.71 6.00 -1.73
CA GLN A 102 -25.42 7.23 -2.07
C GLN A 102 -25.58 7.41 -3.58
N ARG A 103 -24.52 7.23 -4.38
CA ARG A 103 -24.57 7.36 -5.85
C ARG A 103 -25.59 6.43 -6.47
N ILE A 104 -25.66 5.18 -6.01
CA ILE A 104 -26.57 4.17 -6.58
C ILE A 104 -27.97 4.19 -5.96
N GLY A 105 -28.22 5.03 -4.95
CA GLY A 105 -29.50 5.09 -4.24
C GLY A 105 -29.78 3.85 -3.38
N ALA A 106 -28.74 3.27 -2.77
CA ALA A 106 -28.86 2.21 -1.76
C ALA A 106 -28.69 2.77 -0.34
N ASP A 107 -29.33 2.13 0.64
CA ASP A 107 -29.15 2.47 2.06
C ASP A 107 -27.72 2.16 2.55
N SER A 108 -27.14 1.08 2.03
CA SER A 108 -25.76 0.66 2.30
C SER A 108 -25.19 -0.15 1.13
N ILE A 109 -23.86 -0.32 1.13
CA ILE A 109 -23.16 -1.07 0.08
C ILE A 109 -23.51 -2.57 0.06
N ASP A 110 -23.94 -3.10 1.20
CA ASP A 110 -24.28 -4.50 1.44
C ASP A 110 -25.79 -4.73 1.57
N SER A 111 -26.60 -3.72 1.22
CA SER A 111 -28.05 -3.83 1.25
C SER A 111 -28.54 -5.00 0.39
N ASN A 112 -29.22 -5.96 1.02
CA ASN A 112 -29.71 -7.18 0.38
C ASN A 112 -31.23 -7.25 0.26
N GLU A 113 -31.92 -6.14 0.55
CA GLU A 113 -33.36 -6.06 0.42
C GLU A 113 -33.81 -6.24 -1.04
N LYS A 114 -34.99 -6.85 -1.21
CA LYS A 114 -35.54 -7.11 -2.54
C LYS A 114 -35.79 -5.78 -3.26
N GLY A 115 -35.08 -5.59 -4.38
CA GLY A 115 -35.16 -4.36 -5.18
C GLY A 115 -34.05 -3.36 -4.90
N SER A 116 -33.19 -3.58 -3.88
CA SER A 116 -32.05 -2.72 -3.64
C SER A 116 -31.06 -2.77 -4.82
N PRO A 117 -30.53 -1.60 -5.26
CA PRO A 117 -29.51 -1.57 -6.31
C PRO A 117 -28.21 -2.29 -5.87
N ALA A 118 -27.92 -2.34 -4.56
CA ALA A 118 -26.74 -3.01 -4.00
C ALA A 118 -26.87 -4.54 -3.82
N SER A 119 -28.08 -5.10 -3.99
CA SER A 119 -28.36 -6.52 -3.72
C SER A 119 -27.44 -7.48 -4.47
N TYR A 120 -27.23 -8.67 -3.87
CA TYR A 120 -26.38 -9.73 -4.40
C TYR A 120 -24.91 -9.30 -4.61
N GLY A 121 -24.42 -8.38 -3.77
CA GLY A 121 -23.05 -7.87 -3.83
C GLY A 121 -22.78 -6.91 -4.99
N ARG A 122 -23.84 -6.41 -5.66
CA ARG A 122 -23.69 -5.38 -6.71
C ARG A 122 -23.12 -4.09 -6.15
N GLY A 123 -23.43 -3.71 -4.90
CA GLY A 123 -22.86 -2.52 -4.28
C GLY A 123 -21.33 -2.53 -4.32
N TYR A 124 -20.71 -3.64 -3.91
CA TYR A 124 -19.25 -3.78 -3.98
C TYR A 124 -18.68 -3.77 -5.41
N SER A 125 -19.47 -4.18 -6.41
CA SER A 125 -19.04 -4.11 -7.81
C SER A 125 -19.14 -2.68 -8.34
N GLU A 126 -20.16 -1.93 -7.90
CA GLU A 126 -20.32 -0.52 -8.22
C GLU A 126 -19.21 0.33 -7.59
N ALA A 127 -18.75 -0.02 -6.39
CA ALA A 127 -17.66 0.67 -5.70
C ALA A 127 -16.32 0.63 -6.46
N ASP A 128 -16.16 -0.29 -7.42
CA ASP A 128 -14.98 -0.31 -8.28
C ASP A 128 -14.82 1.01 -9.05
N ASN A 129 -15.90 1.73 -9.36
CA ASN A 129 -15.82 3.03 -10.03
C ASN A 129 -15.07 4.04 -9.16
N GLU A 130 -15.51 4.23 -7.93
CA GLU A 130 -14.89 5.15 -6.97
C GLU A 130 -13.44 4.75 -6.63
N TRP A 131 -13.16 3.44 -6.55
CA TRP A 131 -11.79 2.94 -6.39
C TRP A 131 -10.92 3.28 -7.59
N ASN A 132 -11.44 3.12 -8.82
CA ASN A 132 -10.70 3.44 -10.02
C ASN A 132 -10.41 4.94 -10.15
N ASP A 133 -11.35 5.80 -9.76
CA ASP A 133 -11.14 7.25 -9.74
C ASP A 133 -10.04 7.62 -8.75
N TYR A 134 -10.11 7.10 -7.52
CA TYR A 134 -9.07 7.27 -6.50
C TYR A 134 -7.69 6.79 -6.99
N LEU A 135 -7.61 5.55 -7.49
CA LEU A 135 -6.37 4.95 -7.98
C LEU A 135 -5.81 5.67 -9.21
N SER A 136 -6.67 6.26 -10.04
CA SER A 136 -6.25 7.08 -11.18
C SER A 136 -5.65 8.40 -10.72
N GLY A 137 -6.23 9.03 -9.68
CA GLY A 137 -5.65 10.20 -9.02
C GLY A 137 -4.25 9.91 -8.47
N LEU A 138 -4.06 8.78 -7.79
CA LEU A 138 -2.73 8.36 -7.30
C LEU A 138 -1.71 8.14 -8.44
N ALA A 139 -2.17 7.57 -9.56
CA ALA A 139 -1.32 7.36 -10.73
C ALA A 139 -0.90 8.68 -11.39
N GLU A 140 -1.76 9.70 -11.34
CA GLU A 140 -1.45 11.04 -11.83
C GLU A 140 -0.49 11.77 -10.90
N LEU A 141 -0.65 11.65 -9.57
CA LEU A 141 0.31 12.18 -8.59
C LEU A 141 1.72 11.61 -8.85
N ALA A 142 1.82 10.29 -9.02
CA ALA A 142 3.08 9.63 -9.40
C ALA A 142 3.61 10.11 -10.76
N ALA A 143 2.73 10.45 -11.72
CA ALA A 143 3.13 11.01 -12.99
C ALA A 143 3.73 12.43 -12.87
N GLN A 144 3.24 13.23 -11.91
CA GLN A 144 3.76 14.55 -11.57
C GLN A 144 4.99 14.52 -10.64
N GLY A 145 5.46 13.33 -10.25
CA GLY A 145 6.65 13.19 -9.40
C GLY A 145 6.36 13.22 -7.90
N ILE A 146 5.12 12.99 -7.49
CA ILE A 146 4.72 12.84 -6.08
C ILE A 146 4.64 11.33 -5.76
N GLY A 147 5.44 10.86 -4.81
CA GLY A 147 5.36 9.50 -4.28
C GLY A 147 4.07 9.26 -3.51
N VAL A 148 3.59 8.02 -3.49
CA VAL A 148 2.35 7.66 -2.78
C VAL A 148 2.64 6.54 -1.79
N VAL A 149 2.26 6.73 -0.52
CA VAL A 149 2.36 5.72 0.53
C VAL A 149 0.98 5.51 1.16
N GLN A 150 0.36 4.37 0.87
CA GLN A 150 -0.92 3.96 1.42
C GLN A 150 -0.67 3.02 2.60
N LEU A 151 -1.27 3.29 3.75
CA LEU A 151 -1.16 2.48 4.95
C LEU A 151 -2.42 1.63 5.14
N ALA A 152 -2.25 0.42 5.66
CA ALA A 152 -3.39 -0.44 5.97
C ALA A 152 -3.11 -1.37 7.15
N HIS A 153 -4.17 -1.81 7.81
CA HIS A 153 -4.12 -2.92 8.76
C HIS A 153 -4.19 -4.27 8.03
N PRO A 154 -3.60 -5.32 8.61
CA PRO A 154 -3.73 -6.66 8.09
C PRO A 154 -5.05 -7.30 8.53
N ASP A 155 -5.57 -8.20 7.70
CA ASP A 155 -6.58 -9.18 8.05
C ASP A 155 -6.05 -10.59 7.78
N ILE A 156 -6.51 -11.57 8.55
CA ILE A 156 -6.13 -12.97 8.38
C ILE A 156 -7.19 -13.65 7.50
N VAL A 157 -6.80 -13.93 6.26
CA VAL A 157 -7.70 -14.56 5.29
C VAL A 157 -7.26 -15.99 5.00
N ARG A 158 -8.24 -16.87 4.78
CA ARG A 158 -7.99 -18.22 4.28
C ARG A 158 -7.63 -18.17 2.80
N PHE A 159 -6.59 -18.90 2.42
CA PHE A 159 -6.17 -19.11 1.05
C PHE A 159 -6.30 -20.58 0.67
N ASP A 160 -7.19 -20.87 -0.27
CA ASP A 160 -7.38 -22.20 -0.84
C ASP A 160 -6.64 -22.27 -2.19
N SER A 161 -5.45 -22.88 -2.18
CA SER A 161 -4.65 -23.09 -3.39
C SER A 161 -5.13 -24.32 -4.15
N PRO A 162 -5.13 -24.32 -5.49
CA PRO A 162 -5.35 -25.54 -6.26
C PRO A 162 -4.18 -26.54 -6.14
N THR A 163 -3.01 -26.13 -5.62
CA THR A 163 -1.78 -26.93 -5.60
C THR A 163 -1.24 -27.23 -4.20
N SER A 164 -1.85 -26.68 -3.15
CA SER A 164 -1.38 -26.88 -1.77
C SER A 164 -2.55 -26.92 -0.79
N ASP A 165 -2.32 -27.49 0.39
CA ASP A 165 -3.30 -27.45 1.46
C ASP A 165 -3.71 -26.00 1.80
N PRO A 166 -4.97 -25.77 2.18
CA PRO A 166 -5.42 -24.46 2.60
C PRO A 166 -4.66 -23.94 3.81
N TYR A 167 -4.30 -22.66 3.79
CA TYR A 167 -3.59 -22.00 4.88
C TYR A 167 -4.12 -20.58 5.12
N SER A 168 -3.89 -20.05 6.31
CA SER A 168 -4.19 -18.66 6.65
C SER A 168 -3.01 -17.76 6.29
N ARG A 169 -3.31 -16.58 5.78
CA ARG A 169 -2.29 -15.58 5.42
C ARG A 169 -2.74 -14.17 5.75
N TYR A 170 -1.80 -13.28 6.02
CA TYR A 170 -2.07 -11.86 6.13
C TYR A 170 -2.38 -11.26 4.76
N SER A 171 -3.45 -10.48 4.71
CA SER A 171 -3.83 -9.65 3.57
C SER A 171 -4.19 -8.24 4.03
N LEU A 172 -4.39 -7.32 3.09
CA LEU A 172 -4.92 -6.00 3.40
C LEU A 172 -6.35 -6.14 3.95
N LYS A 173 -6.67 -5.46 5.05
CA LYS A 173 -8.01 -5.40 5.63
C LYS A 173 -8.96 -4.55 4.78
N LEU A 174 -9.26 -5.06 3.59
CA LEU A 174 -10.12 -4.44 2.60
C LEU A 174 -11.07 -5.49 2.02
N HIS A 175 -12.20 -5.05 1.49
CA HIS A 175 -13.05 -5.92 0.71
C HIS A 175 -12.25 -6.55 -0.45
N LYS A 176 -12.56 -7.82 -0.78
CA LYS A 176 -11.78 -8.63 -1.74
C LYS A 176 -11.52 -7.94 -3.09
N ARG A 177 -12.47 -7.12 -3.56
CA ARG A 177 -12.37 -6.37 -4.83
C ARG A 177 -11.41 -5.19 -4.70
N ALA A 178 -11.58 -4.38 -3.65
CA ALA A 178 -10.69 -3.26 -3.33
C ALA A 178 -9.25 -3.74 -3.13
N ASN A 179 -9.06 -4.83 -2.37
CA ASN A 179 -7.76 -5.45 -2.15
C ASN A 179 -7.07 -5.82 -3.48
N ALA A 180 -7.81 -6.42 -4.42
CA ALA A 180 -7.29 -6.75 -5.75
C ALA A 180 -6.88 -5.50 -6.54
N LEU A 181 -7.76 -4.49 -6.62
CA LEU A 181 -7.51 -3.23 -7.35
C LEU A 181 -6.30 -2.48 -6.80
N VAL A 182 -6.24 -2.29 -5.48
CA VAL A 182 -5.14 -1.59 -4.80
C VAL A 182 -3.81 -2.31 -5.02
N ARG A 183 -3.77 -3.65 -4.86
CA ARG A 183 -2.54 -4.43 -5.08
C ARG A 183 -2.11 -4.46 -6.54
N GLU A 184 -3.05 -4.46 -7.48
CA GLU A 184 -2.74 -4.43 -8.90
C GLU A 184 -2.08 -3.10 -9.29
N ARG A 185 -2.60 -1.99 -8.76
CA ARG A 185 -2.12 -0.64 -9.07
C ARG A 185 -0.84 -0.26 -8.33
N ALA A 186 -0.62 -0.75 -7.12
CA ALA A 186 0.59 -0.48 -6.36
C ALA A 186 1.85 -1.06 -7.04
N ASP A 187 2.97 -0.35 -6.99
CA ASP A 187 4.26 -0.87 -7.43
C ASP A 187 4.92 -1.75 -6.35
N ILE A 188 4.66 -1.41 -5.08
CA ILE A 188 5.12 -2.14 -3.91
C ILE A 188 3.94 -2.42 -2.98
N VAL A 189 3.82 -3.66 -2.52
CA VAL A 189 2.97 -4.05 -1.39
C VAL A 189 3.89 -4.69 -0.36
N GLY A 190 4.21 -3.93 0.68
CA GLY A 190 5.14 -4.34 1.74
C GLY A 190 4.39 -4.78 3.00
N PHE A 191 4.69 -5.99 3.48
CA PHE A 191 4.21 -6.48 4.77
C PHE A 191 5.25 -6.21 5.87
N ILE A 192 4.91 -5.38 6.85
CA ILE A 192 5.80 -5.05 7.96
C ILE A 192 5.44 -5.91 9.17
N ASN A 193 6.42 -6.65 9.69
CA ASN A 193 6.24 -7.46 10.89
C ASN A 193 7.52 -7.53 11.72
N TYR A 194 7.39 -7.98 12.97
CA TYR A 194 8.53 -8.31 13.81
C TYR A 194 9.24 -9.55 13.28
N ARG A 195 10.58 -9.55 13.35
CA ARG A 195 11.39 -10.70 12.99
C ARG A 195 11.17 -11.80 14.01
N VAL A 196 10.45 -12.84 13.62
CA VAL A 196 10.36 -14.07 14.40
C VAL A 196 11.65 -14.84 14.23
N THR A 197 12.51 -14.82 15.25
CA THR A 197 13.69 -15.71 15.28
C THR A 197 13.25 -17.02 15.92
N LEU A 198 13.14 -18.08 15.11
CA LEU A 198 12.87 -19.41 15.61
C LEU A 198 14.14 -19.95 16.26
N LYS A 199 14.23 -19.91 17.59
CA LYS A 199 15.23 -20.69 18.33
C LYS A 199 14.61 -22.05 18.61
N THR A 200 15.16 -23.09 17.99
CA THR A 200 14.95 -24.47 18.43
C THR A 200 15.62 -24.63 19.78
N ALA A 201 14.83 -24.80 20.85
CA ALA A 201 15.32 -25.28 22.12
C ALA A 201 15.24 -26.81 22.10
N ASP A 202 16.33 -27.50 22.41
CA ASP A 202 16.33 -28.94 22.66
C ASP A 202 15.64 -29.20 24.01
N ALA A 203 14.34 -29.48 23.97
CA ALA A 203 13.67 -30.17 25.05
C ALA A 203 13.94 -31.67 24.86
N GLY A 204 14.82 -32.24 25.69
CA GLY A 204 15.32 -33.61 25.54
C GLY A 204 14.28 -34.69 25.22
N PHE A 205 14.77 -35.82 24.68
CA PHE A 205 14.01 -36.96 24.12
C PHE A 205 12.94 -36.57 23.09
N ASN A 206 13.38 -36.38 21.84
CA ASN A 206 12.56 -36.36 20.62
C ASN A 206 11.40 -35.35 20.58
N LYS A 207 11.49 -34.23 21.30
CA LYS A 207 10.57 -33.09 21.15
C LYS A 207 11.33 -31.80 20.84
N LYS A 208 11.45 -31.45 19.56
CA LYS A 208 11.83 -30.09 19.18
C LYS A 208 10.65 -29.17 19.44
N VAL A 209 10.79 -28.26 20.39
CA VAL A 209 9.83 -27.16 20.59
C VAL A 209 10.44 -25.92 19.97
N THR A 210 9.83 -25.42 18.92
CA THR A 210 10.21 -24.16 18.29
C THR A 210 9.60 -23.02 19.10
N HIS A 211 10.41 -22.27 19.84
CA HIS A 211 9.98 -21.00 20.42
C HIS A 211 10.30 -19.87 19.43
N GLY A 212 9.29 -19.11 19.05
CA GLY A 212 9.51 -17.82 18.40
C GLY A 212 9.84 -16.80 19.46
N GLU A 213 11.11 -16.38 19.55
CA GLU A 213 11.42 -15.12 20.23
C GLU A 213 11.15 -14.00 19.23
N SER A 214 10.14 -13.17 19.53
CA SER A 214 9.93 -11.91 18.82
C SER A 214 11.04 -10.96 19.24
N GLY A 215 12.12 -10.90 18.46
CA GLY A 215 13.07 -9.79 18.59
C GLY A 215 12.34 -8.47 18.33
N GLY A 216 12.78 -7.39 18.98
CA GLY A 216 12.26 -6.04 18.68
C GLY A 216 12.58 -5.56 17.25
N ASP A 217 13.40 -6.32 16.52
CA ASP A 217 13.77 -6.07 15.14
C ASP A 217 12.56 -6.21 14.21
N ARG A 218 12.34 -5.22 13.37
CA ARG A 218 11.25 -5.19 12.38
C ARG A 218 11.79 -5.53 10.99
N GLN A 219 10.96 -6.09 10.14
CA GLN A 219 11.26 -6.37 8.74
C GLN A 219 10.13 -5.91 7.84
N ILE A 220 10.49 -5.42 6.66
CA ILE A 220 9.60 -5.15 5.54
C ILE A 220 9.75 -6.32 4.57
N HIS A 221 8.72 -7.13 4.41
CA HIS A 221 8.68 -8.22 3.44
C HIS A 221 8.12 -7.70 2.11
N LEU A 222 8.85 -7.95 1.03
CA LEU A 222 8.62 -7.38 -0.31
C LEU A 222 8.35 -8.46 -1.39
N GLU A 223 8.46 -9.74 -1.04
CA GLU A 223 8.18 -10.88 -1.91
C GLU A 223 7.04 -11.74 -1.34
N GLU A 224 6.08 -12.14 -2.16
CA GLU A 224 4.93 -12.96 -1.72
C GLU A 224 5.39 -14.29 -1.10
N ARG A 225 4.81 -14.63 0.05
CA ARG A 225 5.05 -15.90 0.75
C ARG A 225 3.72 -16.47 1.25
N ALA A 226 3.69 -17.74 1.66
CA ALA A 226 2.46 -18.35 2.17
C ALA A 226 1.85 -17.55 3.35
N GLY A 227 2.66 -16.94 4.22
CA GLY A 227 2.15 -16.23 5.39
C GLY A 227 1.55 -14.84 5.13
N PHE A 228 1.80 -14.22 3.96
CA PHE A 228 1.42 -12.83 3.71
C PHE A 228 1.46 -12.47 2.22
N VAL A 229 0.61 -11.54 1.80
CA VAL A 229 0.70 -10.97 0.45
C VAL A 229 1.80 -9.92 0.38
N ALA A 230 2.62 -9.96 -0.65
CA ALA A 230 3.59 -8.91 -0.91
C ALA A 230 3.81 -8.80 -2.42
N LYS A 231 4.27 -7.64 -2.87
CA LYS A 231 4.53 -7.34 -4.27
C LYS A 231 5.67 -6.36 -4.35
N ASN A 232 6.51 -6.54 -5.35
CA ASN A 232 7.59 -5.64 -5.62
C ASN A 232 7.89 -5.63 -7.13
N ARG A 233 7.87 -4.43 -7.73
CA ARG A 233 8.24 -4.20 -9.14
C ARG A 233 9.67 -3.70 -9.35
N TYR A 234 10.41 -3.50 -8.28
CA TYR A 234 11.80 -3.05 -8.28
C TYR A 234 12.74 -4.23 -7.97
N ASN A 235 14.04 -4.06 -8.21
CA ASN A 235 15.04 -5.11 -7.93
C ASN A 235 15.43 -5.16 -6.45
N MET A 236 14.45 -5.04 -5.54
CA MET A 236 14.65 -5.13 -4.08
C MET A 236 14.80 -6.59 -3.62
N PRO A 237 15.56 -6.83 -2.53
CA PRO A 237 15.63 -8.15 -1.90
C PRO A 237 14.25 -8.56 -1.35
N PRO A 238 14.03 -9.87 -1.10
CA PRO A 238 12.78 -10.39 -0.54
C PRO A 238 12.31 -9.73 0.76
N SER A 239 13.26 -9.27 1.57
CA SER A 239 12.98 -8.49 2.76
C SER A 239 14.09 -7.49 3.06
N VAL A 240 13.71 -6.42 3.74
CA VAL A 240 14.58 -5.33 4.18
C VAL A 240 14.40 -5.13 5.69
N PRO A 241 15.47 -5.07 6.49
CA PRO A 241 15.37 -4.72 7.91
C PRO A 241 14.78 -3.32 8.09
N TYR A 242 13.83 -3.17 9.01
CA TYR A 242 13.26 -1.87 9.36
C TYR A 242 13.77 -1.41 10.73
N LYS A 243 14.55 -0.33 10.70
CA LYS A 243 14.88 0.47 11.86
C LYS A 243 14.31 1.87 11.65
N LYS A 244 13.58 2.39 12.64
CA LYS A 244 13.03 3.74 12.60
C LYS A 244 14.13 4.76 12.30
N GLY A 245 13.87 5.67 11.35
CA GLY A 245 14.81 6.66 10.82
C GLY A 245 15.72 6.16 9.69
N GLN A 246 15.62 4.88 9.28
CA GLN A 246 16.45 4.29 8.23
C GLN A 246 15.64 3.54 7.16
N GLY A 247 14.34 3.34 7.36
CA GLY A 247 13.52 2.55 6.45
C GLY A 247 13.38 3.17 5.06
N TYR A 248 13.13 4.48 4.95
CA TYR A 248 13.13 5.15 3.64
C TYR A 248 14.50 5.04 2.95
N SER A 249 15.59 5.20 3.69
CA SER A 249 16.95 5.09 3.14
C SER A 249 17.26 3.70 2.61
N GLU A 250 16.67 2.65 3.19
CA GLU A 250 16.82 1.28 2.70
C GLU A 250 15.98 1.01 1.44
N LEU A 251 14.75 1.55 1.37
CA LEU A 251 13.87 1.38 0.22
C LEU A 251 14.31 2.21 -0.99
N SER A 252 14.70 3.46 -0.76
CA SER A 252 15.02 4.42 -1.82
C SER A 252 16.23 4.06 -2.67
N LYS A 253 17.12 3.17 -2.20
CA LYS A 253 18.23 2.58 -2.98
C LYS A 253 17.78 1.93 -4.30
N TYR A 254 16.51 1.54 -4.37
CA TYR A 254 15.95 0.79 -5.50
C TYR A 254 14.90 1.59 -6.29
N PHE A 255 14.55 2.79 -5.81
CA PHE A 255 13.62 3.67 -6.52
C PHE A 255 14.30 4.29 -7.74
N PRO A 256 13.54 4.61 -8.79
CA PRO A 256 14.10 5.27 -9.95
C PRO A 256 14.60 6.66 -9.55
N ALA A 257 15.75 7.06 -10.07
CA ALA A 257 16.21 8.43 -9.89
C ALA A 257 15.19 9.41 -10.49
N PRO A 258 14.99 10.58 -9.86
CA PRO A 258 14.20 11.66 -10.44
C PRO A 258 14.69 11.96 -11.86
N ALA A 259 13.76 12.19 -12.79
CA ALA A 259 14.10 12.46 -14.18
C ALA A 259 15.09 13.65 -14.29
N GLY A 260 16.34 13.37 -14.68
CA GLY A 260 17.40 14.37 -14.84
C GLY A 260 18.69 14.10 -14.05
N VAL A 261 18.70 13.11 -13.17
CA VAL A 261 19.93 12.65 -12.47
C VAL A 261 20.34 11.29 -13.03
N ALA A 262 21.54 11.19 -13.59
CA ALA A 262 22.11 9.92 -14.03
C ALA A 262 22.38 9.04 -12.80
N ASN A 263 21.92 7.79 -12.83
CA ASN A 263 22.33 6.81 -11.82
C ASN A 263 23.69 6.22 -12.21
N ASP A 264 24.61 6.09 -11.26
CA ASP A 264 25.89 5.41 -11.47
C ASP A 264 25.72 3.94 -11.90
N ASN A 265 24.55 3.34 -11.65
CA ASN A 265 24.19 2.00 -12.13
C ASN A 265 23.86 1.93 -13.63
N ASP A 266 23.51 3.03 -14.29
CA ASP A 266 23.31 3.06 -15.75
C ASP A 266 24.66 3.07 -16.52
N ILE A 267 25.78 3.30 -15.81
CA ILE A 267 27.13 3.30 -16.40
C ILE A 267 27.71 1.87 -16.46
N ALA A 268 27.26 0.96 -15.58
CA ALA A 268 27.78 -0.41 -15.51
C ALA A 268 27.18 -1.36 -16.56
N GLU A 269 25.99 -1.08 -17.12
CA GLU A 269 25.39 -1.88 -18.20
C GLU A 269 25.83 -1.42 -19.61
N ALA A 270 26.65 -0.37 -19.71
CA ALA A 270 27.12 0.21 -20.98
C ALA A 270 28.62 -0.02 -21.26
N ALA A 271 29.28 -0.89 -20.49
CA ALA A 271 30.69 -1.27 -20.67
C ALA A 271 30.85 -2.69 -21.21
#